data_AF-A0A9P6KKA8-F1
#
_entry.id   AF-A0A9P6KKA8-F1
#
_cell.length_a   1.000
_cell.length_b   1.000
_cell.length_c   1.000
_cell.angle_alpha   90.00
_cell.angle_beta   90.00
_cell.angle_gamma   90.00
#
_symmetry.space_group_name_H-M   'P 1'
#
loop_
_entity.id
_entity.type
_entity.pdbx_description
1 polymer ?
#
loop_
_entity_poly.entity_id
_entity_poly.type
_entity_poly.pdbx_seq_one_letter_code
_entity_poly.pdbx_strand_id
1 'polypeptide(L)'
;MANLPKLQRLRDITWTSQQSRLLEHYLQAKALPLGGTAELNKLFKSTVLVTLCYDQTSVRSDKLLALGIAIFARQHVNSGGLIDTSAGAHAENYLSHVCSMHLRLRENAHVPSTNNDPNVYRFGTSAYVSKEELVDFLHEIWHQPLDEENPKLGYRPIICLQHGNAHGHRATWQELGFDPMKMDTNIAMIDSQIIAQQSKLTRNPYAEIEYILDQFNIQPCDSTNCGNAAVYITISSVLCALRKDLYQSPQNPKSKPGEYGQSASKTAQAVVNKRMERPTPAPPIGTEGYCLRCKSDRHCFAECPLYFE
;
A
#
# COMPACT_ATOMS: atom_id res chain seq x y z
N MET A 1 10.03 -24.63 -5.08
CA MET A 1 10.55 -23.97 -3.84
C MET A 1 9.94 -24.61 -2.62
N ALA A 2 10.65 -24.64 -1.49
CA ALA A 2 10.30 -25.47 -0.33
C ALA A 2 8.95 -25.12 0.31
N ASN A 3 8.47 -23.87 0.21
CA ASN A 3 7.24 -23.43 0.85
C ASN A 3 6.03 -23.23 -0.10
N LEU A 4 6.14 -23.55 -1.39
CA LEU A 4 5.05 -23.34 -2.36
C LEU A 4 3.74 -24.04 -1.97
N PRO A 5 3.74 -25.31 -1.51
CA PRO A 5 2.50 -25.95 -1.03
C PRO A 5 1.89 -25.24 0.19
N LYS A 6 2.73 -24.60 1.03
CA LYS A 6 2.25 -23.84 2.20
C LYS A 6 1.62 -22.52 1.78
N LEU A 7 2.19 -21.84 0.77
CA LEU A 7 1.61 -20.63 0.18
C LEU A 7 0.25 -20.91 -0.46
N GLN A 8 0.10 -22.01 -1.20
CA GLN A 8 -1.19 -22.39 -1.77
C GLN A 8 -2.23 -22.64 -0.66
N ARG A 9 -1.88 -23.36 0.41
CA ARG A 9 -2.80 -23.57 1.54
C ARG A 9 -3.14 -22.28 2.27
N LEU A 10 -2.19 -21.34 2.40
CA LEU A 10 -2.49 -20.01 2.92
C LEU A 10 -3.51 -19.31 2.05
N ARG A 11 -3.28 -19.26 0.73
CA ARG A 11 -4.18 -18.67 -0.26
C ARG A 11 -5.60 -19.23 -0.14
N ASP A 12 -5.75 -20.55 -0.06
CA ASP A 12 -7.06 -21.19 0.05
C ASP A 12 -7.82 -20.72 1.31
N ILE A 13 -7.12 -20.57 2.44
CA ILE A 13 -7.69 -20.08 3.71
C ILE A 13 -8.03 -18.58 3.65
N THR A 14 -7.12 -17.78 3.11
CA THR A 14 -7.26 -16.31 3.10
C THR A 14 -8.30 -15.84 2.08
N TRP A 15 -8.48 -16.57 0.98
CA TRP A 15 -9.47 -16.23 -0.05
C TRP A 15 -10.92 -16.36 0.43
N THR A 16 -11.19 -17.28 1.35
CA THR A 16 -12.52 -17.45 1.96
C THR A 16 -12.76 -16.56 3.18
N SER A 17 -11.76 -15.80 3.61
CA SER A 17 -11.84 -14.96 4.80
C SER A 17 -12.47 -13.60 4.49
N GLN A 18 -13.21 -13.03 5.46
CA GLN A 18 -13.58 -11.61 5.39
C GLN A 18 -12.31 -10.76 5.36
N GLN A 19 -12.18 -9.88 4.37
CA GLN A 19 -10.97 -9.08 4.13
C GLN A 19 -10.62 -8.18 5.32
N SER A 20 -11.61 -7.55 5.97
CA SER A 20 -11.35 -6.73 7.17
C SER A 20 -10.77 -7.57 8.31
N ARG A 21 -11.29 -8.78 8.50
CA ARG A 21 -10.84 -9.72 9.54
C ARG A 21 -9.47 -10.31 9.20
N LEU A 22 -9.21 -10.62 7.93
CA LEU A 22 -7.89 -11.06 7.46
C LEU A 22 -6.83 -9.99 7.77
N LEU A 23 -7.12 -8.74 7.42
CA LEU A 23 -6.21 -7.62 7.67
C LEU A 23 -6.02 -7.36 9.18
N GLU A 24 -7.08 -7.39 9.99
CA GLU A 24 -7.00 -7.30 11.45
C GLU A 24 -6.08 -8.38 12.04
N HIS A 25 -6.30 -9.64 11.64
CA HIS A 25 -5.51 -10.78 12.12
C HIS A 25 -4.04 -10.66 11.73
N TYR A 26 -3.76 -10.22 10.49
CA TYR A 26 -2.40 -9.94 10.03
C TYR A 26 -1.75 -8.85 10.90
N LEU A 27 -2.38 -7.68 11.02
CA LEU A 27 -1.84 -6.53 11.78
C LEU A 27 -1.53 -6.89 13.23
N GLN A 28 -2.43 -7.63 13.89
CA GLN A 28 -2.29 -8.02 15.30
C GLN A 28 -1.50 -9.32 15.53
N ALA A 29 -0.99 -9.97 14.47
CA ALA A 29 -0.41 -11.32 14.51
C ALA A 29 -1.25 -12.37 15.27
N LYS A 30 -2.58 -12.26 15.13
CA LYS A 30 -3.49 -13.33 15.52
C LYS A 30 -3.26 -14.53 14.58
N ALA A 31 -3.60 -15.73 15.06
CA ALA A 31 -3.64 -16.91 14.20
C ALA A 31 -4.64 -16.70 13.05
N LEU A 32 -4.47 -17.41 11.94
CA LEU A 32 -5.37 -17.33 10.79
C LEU A 32 -6.84 -17.52 11.22
N PRO A 33 -7.79 -16.73 10.68
CA PRO A 33 -9.17 -16.69 11.16
C PRO A 33 -9.94 -18.01 11.02
N LEU A 34 -9.49 -18.93 10.15
CA LEU A 34 -10.13 -20.23 9.89
C LEU A 34 -9.27 -21.45 10.31
N GLY A 35 -8.35 -21.28 11.26
CA GLY A 35 -7.66 -22.42 11.91
C GLY A 35 -6.46 -22.98 11.16
N GLY A 36 -5.42 -22.15 10.95
CA GLY A 36 -4.15 -22.59 10.38
C GLY A 36 -3.31 -23.45 11.35
N THR A 37 -2.48 -24.33 10.80
CA THR A 37 -1.45 -25.04 11.58
C THR A 37 -0.44 -24.06 12.19
N ALA A 38 0.33 -24.48 13.20
CA ALA A 38 1.40 -23.66 13.77
C ALA A 38 2.38 -23.14 12.70
N GLU A 39 2.69 -23.98 11.70
CA GLU A 39 3.55 -23.60 10.58
C GLU A 39 2.90 -22.55 9.66
N LEU A 40 1.63 -22.71 9.31
CA LEU A 40 0.91 -21.74 8.48
C LEU A 40 0.78 -20.40 9.22
N ASN A 41 0.53 -20.41 10.53
CA ASN A 41 0.52 -19.19 11.34
C ASN A 41 1.91 -18.53 11.39
N LYS A 42 2.99 -19.31 11.50
CA LYS A 42 4.37 -18.77 11.43
C LYS A 42 4.63 -18.11 10.07
N LEU A 43 4.25 -18.76 8.97
CA LEU A 43 4.39 -18.21 7.63
C LEU A 43 3.50 -16.96 7.43
N PHE A 44 2.26 -16.97 7.91
CA PHE A 44 1.36 -15.83 7.85
C PHE A 44 1.90 -14.60 8.60
N LYS A 45 2.62 -14.78 9.71
CA LYS A 45 3.29 -13.67 10.42
C LYS A 45 4.43 -13.02 9.63
N SER A 46 4.98 -13.71 8.62
CA SER A 46 6.02 -13.17 7.73
C SER A 46 5.47 -12.43 6.51
N THR A 47 4.14 -12.44 6.34
CA THR A 47 3.44 -11.80 5.21
C THR A 47 3.82 -10.33 5.07
N VAL A 48 3.81 -9.83 3.84
CA VAL A 48 3.94 -8.41 3.51
C VAL A 48 2.61 -7.92 2.96
N LEU A 49 2.19 -6.74 3.41
CA LEU A 49 1.07 -6.01 2.81
C LEU A 49 1.64 -5.06 1.75
N VAL A 50 1.18 -5.19 0.52
CA VAL A 50 1.57 -4.31 -0.60
C VAL A 50 0.32 -3.64 -1.14
N THR A 51 0.27 -2.32 -1.07
CA THR A 51 -0.81 -1.51 -1.63
C THR A 51 -0.38 -0.95 -2.97
N LEU A 52 -1.21 -1.11 -3.99
CA LEU A 52 -0.97 -0.56 -5.32
C LEU A 52 -2.06 0.47 -5.66
N CYS A 53 -1.63 1.61 -6.20
CA CYS A 53 -2.50 2.60 -6.82
C CYS A 53 -1.85 3.06 -8.12
N TYR A 54 -2.62 3.23 -9.18
CA TYR A 54 -2.09 3.51 -10.51
C TYR A 54 -2.66 4.84 -11.00
N ASP A 55 -1.88 5.52 -11.83
CA ASP A 55 -2.33 6.67 -12.61
C ASP A 55 -2.43 6.28 -14.08
N GLN A 56 -3.52 6.67 -14.74
CA GLN A 56 -3.88 6.30 -16.11
C GLN A 56 -4.38 7.53 -16.87
N THR A 57 -4.34 7.45 -18.20
CA THR A 57 -4.89 8.52 -19.03
C THR A 57 -6.42 8.42 -19.14
N SER A 58 -7.12 9.55 -19.19
CA SER A 58 -8.57 9.59 -19.48
C SER A 58 -8.92 9.15 -20.90
N VAL A 59 -7.98 9.28 -21.83
CA VAL A 59 -8.16 8.98 -23.26
C VAL A 59 -8.00 7.48 -23.54
N ARG A 60 -7.15 6.82 -22.77
CA ARG A 60 -6.74 5.41 -22.90
C ARG A 60 -6.46 4.83 -21.51
N SER A 61 -7.44 4.12 -20.96
CA SER A 61 -7.38 3.51 -19.62
C SER A 61 -6.40 2.34 -19.51
N ASP A 62 -5.78 1.91 -20.62
CA ASP A 62 -4.79 0.84 -20.65
C ASP A 62 -3.37 1.32 -20.38
N LYS A 63 -3.05 2.61 -20.61
CA LYS A 63 -1.69 3.13 -20.43
C LYS A 63 -1.40 3.55 -18.99
N LEU A 64 -0.44 2.87 -18.36
CA LEU A 64 0.09 3.27 -17.06
C LEU A 64 0.97 4.51 -17.20
N LEU A 65 0.70 5.55 -16.40
CA LEU A 65 1.52 6.76 -16.32
C LEU A 65 2.47 6.72 -15.13
N ALA A 66 1.95 6.27 -13.99
CA ALA A 66 2.68 6.16 -12.75
C ALA A 66 2.07 5.08 -11.86
N LEU A 67 2.89 4.56 -10.94
CA LEU A 67 2.51 3.58 -9.94
C LEU A 67 2.89 4.09 -8.55
N GLY A 68 1.90 4.19 -7.67
CA GLY A 68 2.05 4.34 -6.24
C GLY A 68 2.11 2.99 -5.56
N ILE A 69 3.12 2.80 -4.73
CA ILE A 69 3.32 1.58 -3.95
C ILE A 69 3.41 1.96 -2.48
N ALA A 70 2.71 1.24 -1.59
CA ALA A 70 2.96 1.29 -0.16
C ALA A 70 3.16 -0.12 0.40
N ILE A 71 4.23 -0.33 1.16
CA ILE A 71 4.67 -1.63 1.66
C ILE A 71 4.70 -1.60 3.18
N PHE A 72 4.05 -2.58 3.81
CA PHE A 72 4.11 -2.80 5.25
C PHE A 72 4.46 -4.25 5.57
N ALA A 73 5.60 -4.43 6.22
CA ALA A 73 6.09 -5.72 6.71
C ALA A 73 5.98 -5.76 8.24
N ARG A 74 5.15 -6.66 8.77
CA ARG A 74 4.93 -6.76 10.22
C ARG A 74 6.20 -7.12 11.02
N GLN A 75 7.13 -7.86 10.43
CA GLN A 75 8.37 -8.25 11.11
C GLN A 75 9.11 -7.04 11.69
N HIS A 76 9.08 -5.89 11.02
CA HIS A 76 9.74 -4.66 11.45
C HIS A 76 9.21 -4.10 12.77
N VAL A 77 7.96 -4.40 13.13
CA VAL A 77 7.34 -3.97 14.40
C VAL A 77 7.96 -4.70 15.60
N ASN A 78 8.41 -5.95 15.45
CA ASN A 78 8.86 -6.78 16.57
C ASN A 78 10.39 -6.82 16.75
N SER A 79 11.15 -6.32 15.78
CA SER A 79 12.63 -6.35 15.80
C SER A 79 13.26 -5.32 16.76
N GLY A 80 12.47 -4.42 17.38
CA GLY A 80 12.97 -3.33 18.21
C GLY A 80 13.13 -3.61 19.72
N GLY A 81 13.05 -4.86 20.17
CA GLY A 81 13.45 -5.31 21.53
C GLY A 81 12.61 -4.83 22.73
N LEU A 82 11.95 -3.67 22.67
CA LEU A 82 11.18 -3.06 23.76
C LEU A 82 9.98 -2.23 23.26
N ILE A 83 9.67 -2.30 21.96
CA ILE A 83 8.63 -1.47 21.35
C ILE A 83 7.26 -2.03 21.76
N ASP A 84 6.46 -1.16 22.38
CA ASP A 84 5.05 -1.38 22.64
C ASP A 84 4.36 -1.96 21.39
N THR A 85 3.94 -3.22 21.48
CA THR A 85 3.24 -3.92 20.38
C THR A 85 1.84 -3.36 20.11
N SER A 86 1.40 -2.38 20.92
CA SER A 86 0.15 -1.66 20.69
C SER A 86 0.19 -0.95 19.34
N ALA A 87 -0.98 -0.83 18.72
CA ALA A 87 -1.13 -0.08 17.49
C ALA A 87 -0.85 1.42 17.69
N GLY A 88 -1.01 1.94 18.91
CA GLY A 88 -1.19 3.36 19.17
C GLY A 88 -2.64 3.82 18.97
N ALA A 89 -2.91 5.09 19.24
CA ALA A 89 -4.27 5.66 19.26
C ALA A 89 -4.96 5.63 17.88
N HIS A 90 -4.18 5.75 16.80
CA HIS A 90 -4.62 5.72 15.41
C HIS A 90 -3.70 4.85 14.56
N ALA A 91 -3.31 3.68 15.12
CA ALA A 91 -2.39 2.75 14.49
C ALA A 91 -1.01 3.34 14.11
N GLU A 92 -0.59 4.46 14.70
CA GLU A 92 0.63 5.17 14.33
C GLU A 92 1.89 4.31 14.44
N ASN A 93 1.92 3.34 15.36
CA ASN A 93 3.06 2.45 15.50
C ASN A 93 3.19 1.55 14.27
N TYR A 94 2.09 0.97 13.79
CA TYR A 94 2.08 0.18 12.55
C TYR A 94 2.32 1.06 11.34
N LEU A 95 1.60 2.18 11.26
CA LEU A 95 1.69 3.09 10.14
C LEU A 95 3.09 3.63 10.00
N SER A 96 3.88 3.83 11.07
CA SER A 96 5.27 4.31 11.02
C SER A 96 6.25 3.40 10.26
N HIS A 97 5.88 2.13 10.05
CA HIS A 97 6.68 1.14 9.31
C HIS A 97 6.24 0.97 7.85
N VAL A 98 5.23 1.72 7.40
CA VAL A 98 4.87 1.78 5.98
C VAL A 98 5.98 2.52 5.24
N CYS A 99 6.54 1.88 4.21
CA CYS A 99 7.38 2.50 3.19
C CYS A 99 6.51 2.78 1.96
N SER A 100 6.72 3.90 1.27
CA SER A 100 5.94 4.23 0.08
C SER A 100 6.79 4.86 -1.00
N MET A 101 6.39 4.63 -2.25
CA MET A 101 7.10 5.08 -3.44
C MET A 101 6.11 5.60 -4.47
N HIS A 102 6.55 6.56 -5.27
CA HIS A 102 5.84 7.07 -6.43
C HIS A 102 6.74 6.95 -7.66
N LEU A 103 6.40 6.04 -8.57
CA LEU A 103 7.21 5.67 -9.73
C LEU A 103 6.51 6.13 -11.01
N ARG A 104 7.14 7.01 -11.78
CA ARG A 104 6.61 7.55 -13.05
C ARG A 104 7.28 6.87 -14.23
N LEU A 105 6.51 6.40 -15.20
CA LEU A 105 7.06 5.77 -16.40
C LEU A 105 7.66 6.81 -17.35
N ARG A 106 8.96 6.70 -17.63
CA ARG A 106 9.72 7.62 -18.52
C ARG A 106 9.11 7.75 -19.91
N GLU A 107 8.64 6.65 -20.47
CA GLU A 107 7.99 6.59 -21.78
C GLU A 107 6.69 7.40 -21.83
N ASN A 108 5.95 7.47 -20.72
CA ASN A 108 4.64 8.12 -20.64
C ASN A 108 4.65 9.43 -19.84
N ALA A 109 5.81 9.86 -19.33
CA ALA A 109 5.92 11.06 -18.49
C ALA A 109 5.53 12.38 -19.20
N HIS A 110 5.48 12.37 -20.53
CA HIS A 110 5.02 13.49 -21.36
C HIS A 110 3.49 13.59 -21.44
N VAL A 111 2.77 12.54 -21.07
CA VAL A 111 1.31 12.50 -21.13
C VAL A 111 0.76 13.24 -19.90
N PRO A 112 -0.15 14.21 -20.08
CA PRO A 112 -0.81 14.86 -18.96
C PRO A 112 -1.53 13.82 -18.10
N SER A 113 -1.31 13.87 -16.79
CA SER A 113 -2.18 13.18 -15.86
C SER A 113 -3.58 13.82 -15.93
N THR A 114 -4.63 13.04 -15.69
CA THR A 114 -5.99 13.57 -15.53
C THR A 114 -6.14 14.41 -14.27
N ASN A 115 -5.15 14.31 -13.39
CA ASN A 115 -5.15 14.83 -12.05
C ASN A 115 -4.28 16.10 -11.94
N ASN A 116 -4.44 16.86 -10.86
CA ASN A 116 -3.56 17.97 -10.48
C ASN A 116 -2.07 17.55 -10.51
N ASP A 117 -1.15 18.53 -10.40
CA ASP A 117 0.30 18.35 -10.56
C ASP A 117 0.80 16.96 -10.07
N PRO A 118 1.09 16.02 -11.00
CA PRO A 118 1.44 14.65 -10.65
C PRO A 118 2.80 14.57 -9.92
N ASN A 119 3.54 15.68 -9.84
CA ASN A 119 4.82 15.75 -9.14
C ASN A 119 4.68 15.97 -7.62
N VAL A 120 3.49 16.30 -7.12
CA VAL A 120 3.29 16.62 -5.69
C VAL A 120 3.11 15.34 -4.86
N TYR A 121 4.21 14.62 -4.66
CA TYR A 121 4.27 13.46 -3.77
C TYR A 121 4.64 13.91 -2.34
N ARG A 122 3.75 13.66 -1.37
CA ARG A 122 3.84 14.14 0.02
C ARG A 122 4.54 13.18 0.98
N PHE A 123 4.79 11.94 0.55
CA PHE A 123 5.38 10.89 1.38
C PHE A 123 6.79 10.49 0.93
N GLY A 124 7.49 11.36 0.19
CA GLY A 124 8.87 11.11 -0.25
C GLY A 124 9.21 11.81 -1.56
N THR A 125 10.12 11.22 -2.35
CA THR A 125 10.48 11.69 -3.69
C THR A 125 9.89 10.79 -4.77
N SER A 126 9.56 11.38 -5.91
CA SER A 126 9.12 10.63 -7.10
C SER A 126 10.35 10.18 -7.88
N ALA A 127 10.32 8.96 -8.44
CA ALA A 127 11.36 8.48 -9.33
C ALA A 127 10.79 8.21 -10.73
N TYR A 128 11.57 8.49 -11.76
CA TYR A 128 11.30 8.16 -13.14
C TYR A 128 11.95 6.82 -13.49
N VAL A 129 11.14 5.86 -13.94
CA VAL A 129 11.56 4.47 -14.19
C VAL A 129 11.26 4.06 -15.62
N SER A 130 12.04 3.15 -16.18
CA SER A 130 11.63 2.43 -17.39
C SER A 130 10.59 1.37 -17.01
N LYS A 131 9.90 0.83 -18.02
CA LYS A 131 8.95 -0.25 -17.80
C LYS A 131 9.64 -1.51 -17.28
N GLU A 132 10.82 -1.83 -17.79
CA GLU A 132 11.62 -2.98 -17.40
C GLU A 132 12.05 -2.87 -15.92
N GLU A 133 12.60 -1.72 -15.51
CA GLU A 133 12.97 -1.46 -14.12
C GLU A 133 11.78 -1.62 -13.17
N LEU A 134 10.60 -1.13 -13.58
CA LEU A 134 9.39 -1.25 -12.79
C LEU A 134 8.96 -2.72 -12.63
N VAL A 135 8.99 -3.50 -13.72
CA VAL A 135 8.61 -4.92 -13.70
C VAL A 135 9.59 -5.73 -12.86
N ASP A 136 10.89 -5.54 -13.04
CA ASP A 136 11.92 -6.21 -12.26
C ASP A 136 11.74 -5.91 -10.76
N PHE A 137 11.51 -4.65 -10.41
CA PHE A 137 11.27 -4.25 -9.03
C PHE A 137 9.97 -4.81 -8.44
N LEU A 138 8.90 -4.90 -9.23
CA LEU A 138 7.67 -5.58 -8.81
C LEU A 138 7.92 -7.08 -8.56
N HIS A 139 8.75 -7.73 -9.39
CA HIS A 139 9.18 -9.11 -9.15
C HIS A 139 10.00 -9.24 -7.86
N GLU A 140 10.91 -8.32 -7.57
CA GLU A 140 11.66 -8.27 -6.31
C GLU A 140 10.72 -8.14 -5.10
N ILE A 141 9.74 -7.23 -5.16
CA ILE A 141 8.75 -7.06 -4.09
C ILE A 141 7.96 -8.36 -3.87
N TRP A 142 7.51 -9.03 -4.93
CA TRP A 142 6.69 -10.24 -4.82
C TRP A 142 7.49 -11.51 -4.49
N HIS A 143 8.81 -11.52 -4.71
CA HIS A 143 9.67 -12.68 -4.47
C HIS A 143 10.73 -12.42 -3.39
N GLN A 144 10.37 -11.63 -2.38
CA GLN A 144 11.21 -11.44 -1.19
C GLN A 144 11.46 -12.79 -0.51
N PRO A 145 12.73 -13.16 -0.25
CA PRO A 145 13.04 -14.40 0.45
C PRO A 145 12.46 -14.36 1.87
N LEU A 146 12.00 -15.51 2.35
CA LEU A 146 11.53 -15.67 3.73
C LEU A 146 12.64 -15.40 4.74
N ASP A 147 13.87 -15.70 4.34
CA ASP A 147 15.12 -15.52 5.08
C ASP A 147 16.21 -15.16 4.05
N GLU A 148 16.79 -13.96 4.18
CA GLU A 148 17.85 -13.46 3.29
C GLU A 148 19.10 -14.34 3.36
N GLU A 149 19.42 -14.92 4.53
CA GLU A 149 20.58 -15.79 4.71
C GLU A 149 20.31 -17.21 4.20
N ASN A 150 19.03 -17.59 4.06
CA ASN A 150 18.63 -18.90 3.56
C ASN A 150 17.45 -18.85 2.56
N PRO A 151 17.68 -18.39 1.32
CA PRO A 151 16.63 -18.25 0.30
C PRO A 151 15.93 -19.56 -0.07
N LYS A 152 16.54 -20.72 0.22
CA LYS A 152 15.97 -22.05 -0.04
C LYS A 152 14.69 -22.31 0.77
N LEU A 153 14.46 -21.56 1.86
CA LEU A 153 13.23 -21.60 2.64
C LEU A 153 12.00 -21.10 1.87
N GLY A 154 12.23 -20.44 0.73
CA GLY A 154 11.20 -19.92 -0.17
C GLY A 154 10.87 -18.46 0.09
N TYR A 155 9.70 -18.01 -0.35
CA TYR A 155 9.35 -16.59 -0.35
C TYR A 155 8.33 -16.21 0.72
N ARG A 156 8.30 -14.92 1.03
CA ARG A 156 7.30 -14.32 1.92
C ARG A 156 5.93 -14.29 1.23
N PRO A 157 4.83 -14.56 1.94
CA PRO A 157 3.50 -14.35 1.41
C PRO A 157 3.21 -12.86 1.19
N ILE A 158 2.41 -12.52 0.17
CA ILE A 158 1.94 -11.17 -0.12
C ILE A 158 0.42 -11.09 0.06
N ILE A 159 -0.04 -10.06 0.77
CA ILE A 159 -1.41 -9.55 0.68
C ILE A 159 -1.35 -8.30 -0.18
N CYS A 160 -2.02 -8.32 -1.33
CA CYS A 160 -2.13 -7.16 -2.20
C CYS A 160 -3.40 -6.37 -1.87
N LEU A 161 -3.26 -5.10 -1.52
CA LEU A 161 -4.33 -4.17 -1.22
C LEU A 161 -4.54 -3.19 -2.38
N GLN A 162 -5.79 -2.93 -2.73
CA GLN A 162 -6.19 -1.95 -3.73
C GLN A 162 -7.42 -1.15 -3.26
N HIS A 163 -7.87 -0.22 -4.09
CA HIS A 163 -9.09 0.54 -3.86
C HIS A 163 -9.97 0.49 -5.09
N GLY A 164 -11.14 -0.13 -4.94
CA GLY A 164 -12.12 -0.23 -6.01
C GLY A 164 -11.84 -1.32 -7.04
N ASN A 165 -12.55 -1.21 -8.17
CA ASN A 165 -12.81 -2.29 -9.11
C ASN A 165 -11.55 -3.01 -9.61
N ALA A 166 -11.21 -4.12 -8.96
CA ALA A 166 -10.12 -5.05 -9.31
C ALA A 166 -10.10 -5.45 -10.79
N HIS A 167 -11.27 -5.58 -11.42
CA HIS A 167 -11.37 -5.96 -12.83
C HIS A 167 -10.95 -4.84 -13.78
N GLY A 168 -11.08 -3.58 -13.35
CA GLY A 168 -10.68 -2.40 -14.11
C GLY A 168 -9.16 -2.32 -14.34
N HIS A 169 -8.36 -2.99 -13.52
CA HIS A 169 -6.89 -2.90 -13.59
C HIS A 169 -6.28 -4.01 -14.45
N ARG A 170 -7.09 -4.95 -14.95
CA ARG A 170 -6.60 -6.10 -15.70
C ARG A 170 -5.84 -5.69 -16.97
N ALA A 171 -6.34 -4.66 -17.67
CA ALA A 171 -5.70 -4.13 -18.87
C ALA A 171 -4.32 -3.55 -18.54
N THR A 172 -4.19 -2.83 -17.42
CA THR A 172 -2.93 -2.26 -16.95
C THR A 172 -1.91 -3.33 -16.58
N TRP A 173 -2.33 -4.36 -15.86
CA TRP A 173 -1.46 -5.49 -15.52
C TRP A 173 -1.00 -6.27 -16.76
N GLN A 174 -1.88 -6.43 -17.74
CA GLN A 174 -1.53 -7.04 -19.02
C GLN A 174 -0.55 -6.18 -19.82
N GLU A 175 -0.77 -4.87 -19.86
CA GLU A 175 0.14 -3.91 -20.50
C GLU A 175 1.52 -3.98 -19.86
N LEU A 176 1.59 -3.96 -18.52
CA LEU A 176 2.84 -4.05 -17.77
C LEU A 176 3.53 -5.41 -17.89
N GLY A 177 2.81 -6.47 -18.26
CA GLY A 177 3.31 -7.84 -18.23
C GLY A 177 3.44 -8.40 -16.80
N PHE A 178 2.80 -7.77 -15.82
CA PHE A 178 2.85 -8.14 -14.41
C PHE A 178 1.43 -8.22 -13.84
N ASP A 179 1.02 -9.39 -13.34
CA ASP A 179 -0.31 -9.60 -12.76
C ASP A 179 -0.18 -10.14 -11.32
N PRO A 180 -0.42 -9.30 -10.29
CA PRO A 180 -0.35 -9.73 -8.89
C PRO A 180 -1.22 -10.96 -8.59
N MET A 181 -2.34 -11.16 -9.29
CA MET A 181 -3.24 -12.29 -9.06
C MET A 181 -2.64 -13.63 -9.51
N LYS A 182 -1.69 -13.60 -10.44
CA LYS A 182 -1.03 -14.80 -10.97
C LYS A 182 0.23 -15.17 -10.19
N MET A 183 0.69 -14.33 -9.28
CA MET A 183 1.91 -14.56 -8.52
C MET A 183 1.69 -15.62 -7.42
N ASP A 184 2.53 -16.65 -7.39
CA ASP A 184 2.46 -17.75 -6.42
C ASP A 184 2.61 -17.31 -4.95
N THR A 185 3.26 -16.17 -4.72
CA THR A 185 3.44 -15.58 -3.39
C THR A 185 2.22 -14.77 -2.93
N ASN A 186 1.33 -14.39 -3.85
CA ASN A 186 0.12 -13.65 -3.50
C ASN A 186 -0.91 -14.59 -2.88
N ILE A 187 -1.20 -14.39 -1.60
CA ILE A 187 -2.16 -15.19 -0.83
C ILE A 187 -3.53 -14.52 -0.74
N ALA A 188 -3.63 -13.20 -0.92
CA ALA A 188 -4.91 -12.52 -0.94
C ALA A 188 -4.86 -11.21 -1.72
N MET A 189 -5.93 -10.96 -2.49
CA MET A 189 -6.26 -9.63 -3.02
C MET A 189 -7.38 -9.04 -2.15
N ILE A 190 -7.11 -7.91 -1.51
CA ILE A 190 -8.09 -7.22 -0.65
C ILE A 190 -8.37 -5.82 -1.19
N ASP A 191 -9.57 -5.31 -0.92
CA ASP A 191 -10.08 -4.03 -1.38
C ASP A 191 -10.51 -3.19 -0.18
N SER A 192 -9.95 -1.98 -0.10
CA SER A 192 -10.27 -1.01 0.94
C SER A 192 -11.75 -0.62 1.00
N GLN A 193 -12.50 -0.61 -0.12
CA GLN A 193 -13.95 -0.37 -0.12
C GLN A 193 -14.71 -1.51 0.58
N ILE A 194 -14.31 -2.76 0.30
CA ILE A 194 -14.87 -3.95 0.96
C ILE A 194 -14.51 -3.96 2.44
N ILE A 195 -13.27 -3.61 2.81
CA ILE A 195 -12.83 -3.51 4.21
C ILE A 195 -13.64 -2.44 4.97
N ALA A 196 -13.87 -1.27 4.37
CA ALA A 196 -14.70 -0.21 4.94
C ALA A 196 -16.16 -0.66 5.15
N GLN A 197 -16.71 -1.43 4.20
CA GLN A 197 -18.05 -2.00 4.34
C GLN A 197 -18.12 -3.06 5.45
N GLN A 198 -17.19 -4.02 5.47
CA GLN A 198 -17.14 -5.12 6.45
C GLN A 198 -16.88 -4.62 7.88
N SER A 199 -16.10 -3.54 8.03
CA SER A 199 -15.88 -2.83 9.30
C SER A 199 -17.05 -1.93 9.72
N LYS A 200 -18.16 -1.94 8.96
CA LYS A 200 -19.37 -1.14 9.20
C LYS A 200 -19.08 0.37 9.25
N LEU A 201 -18.06 0.83 8.52
CA LEU A 201 -17.76 2.26 8.38
C LEU A 201 -18.73 2.90 7.39
N THR A 202 -19.01 2.20 6.30
CA THR A 202 -19.93 2.64 5.24
C THR A 202 -20.85 1.51 4.79
N ARG A 203 -21.97 1.88 4.18
CA ARG A 203 -22.84 0.95 3.42
C ARG A 203 -22.66 1.07 1.92
N ASN A 204 -21.99 2.13 1.45
CA ASN A 204 -21.72 2.33 0.03
C ASN A 204 -20.59 1.38 -0.42
N PRO A 205 -20.86 0.42 -1.33
CA PRO A 205 -19.84 -0.50 -1.82
C PRO A 205 -18.80 0.19 -2.73
N TYR A 206 -19.08 1.41 -3.18
CA TYR A 206 -18.21 2.25 -4.02
C TYR A 206 -17.82 3.54 -3.29
N ALA A 207 -17.52 3.43 -2.00
CA ALA A 207 -17.10 4.59 -1.23
C ALA A 207 -15.72 5.06 -1.71
N GLU A 208 -15.66 6.29 -2.20
CA GLU A 208 -14.40 6.95 -2.57
C GLU A 208 -13.45 7.05 -1.37
N ILE A 209 -12.14 7.09 -1.65
CA ILE A 209 -11.12 7.11 -0.61
C ILE A 209 -11.24 8.35 0.29
N GLU A 210 -11.55 9.53 -0.27
CA GLU A 210 -11.78 10.77 0.46
C GLU A 210 -12.93 10.62 1.48
N TYR A 211 -14.03 9.97 1.07
CA TYR A 211 -15.16 9.72 1.96
C TYR A 211 -14.74 8.81 3.13
N ILE A 212 -13.96 7.76 2.85
CA ILE A 212 -13.49 6.82 3.89
C ILE A 212 -12.55 7.55 4.87
N LEU A 213 -11.64 8.39 4.39
CA LEU A 213 -10.72 9.18 5.20
C LEU A 213 -11.45 10.21 6.08
N ASP A 214 -12.48 10.85 5.55
CA ASP A 214 -13.31 11.81 6.29
C ASP A 214 -13.98 11.17 7.52
N GLN A 215 -14.35 9.89 7.46
CA GLN A 215 -14.86 9.16 8.63
C GLN A 215 -13.84 9.04 9.78
N PHE A 216 -12.56 9.28 9.51
CA PHE A 216 -11.48 9.35 10.49
C PHE A 216 -11.01 10.77 10.78
N ASN A 217 -11.73 11.80 10.29
CA ASN A 217 -11.32 13.20 10.32
C ASN A 217 -9.93 13.40 9.69
N ILE A 218 -9.65 12.69 8.59
CA ILE A 218 -8.43 12.88 7.79
C ILE A 218 -8.81 13.63 6.51
N GLN A 219 -8.22 14.81 6.31
CA GLN A 219 -8.25 15.56 5.07
C GLN A 219 -7.01 15.19 4.25
N PRO A 220 -7.16 14.50 3.11
CA PRO A 220 -6.03 14.19 2.27
C PRO A 220 -5.51 15.45 1.55
N CYS A 221 -4.19 15.49 1.33
CA CYS A 221 -3.51 16.48 0.52
C CYS A 221 -3.02 15.79 -0.75
N ASP A 222 -3.36 16.36 -1.91
CA ASP A 222 -2.92 15.85 -3.22
C ASP A 222 -3.23 14.34 -3.40
N SER A 223 -4.44 13.91 -3.01
CA SER A 223 -4.89 12.50 -3.11
C SER A 223 -4.91 11.96 -4.53
N THR A 224 -4.86 12.84 -5.52
CA THR A 224 -4.89 12.49 -6.93
C THR A 224 -3.52 12.02 -7.45
N ASN A 225 -2.42 12.26 -6.72
CA ASN A 225 -1.14 11.60 -6.96
C ASN A 225 -1.22 10.13 -6.50
N CYS A 226 -0.93 9.17 -7.39
CA CYS A 226 -1.11 7.75 -7.08
C CYS A 226 -0.21 7.24 -5.93
N GLY A 227 0.96 7.85 -5.72
CA GLY A 227 1.82 7.57 -4.55
C GLY A 227 1.15 7.97 -3.23
N ASN A 228 0.60 9.18 -3.16
CA ASN A 228 -0.17 9.63 -2.00
C ASN A 228 -1.40 8.75 -1.79
N ALA A 229 -2.14 8.44 -2.86
CA ALA A 229 -3.31 7.58 -2.81
C ALA A 229 -2.98 6.19 -2.24
N ALA A 230 -1.88 5.54 -2.66
CA ALA A 230 -1.47 4.24 -2.11
C ALA A 230 -1.25 4.29 -0.58
N VAL A 231 -0.68 5.39 -0.08
CA VAL A 231 -0.51 5.60 1.37
C VAL A 231 -1.86 5.80 2.06
N TYR A 232 -2.74 6.63 1.50
CA TYR A 232 -4.08 6.87 2.04
C TYR A 232 -4.96 5.61 2.06
N ILE A 233 -4.90 4.79 1.01
CA ILE A 233 -5.56 3.49 0.92
C ILE A 233 -5.05 2.57 2.03
N THR A 234 -3.74 2.57 2.27
CA THR A 234 -3.13 1.80 3.35
C THR A 234 -3.61 2.28 4.73
N ILE A 235 -3.55 3.60 4.97
CA ILE A 235 -3.99 4.21 6.24
C ILE A 235 -5.45 3.87 6.52
N SER A 236 -6.35 4.18 5.58
CA SER A 236 -7.78 3.95 5.75
C SER A 236 -8.09 2.46 5.99
N SER A 237 -7.43 1.55 5.27
CA SER A 237 -7.64 0.10 5.44
C SER A 237 -7.19 -0.40 6.80
N VAL A 238 -6.03 0.05 7.28
CA VAL A 238 -5.51 -0.28 8.63
C VAL A 238 -6.47 0.26 9.69
N LEU A 239 -6.92 1.51 9.58
CA LEU A 239 -7.85 2.12 10.54
C LEU A 239 -9.23 1.43 10.51
N CYS A 240 -9.73 1.02 9.34
CA CYS A 240 -10.97 0.27 9.20
C CYS A 240 -10.86 -1.12 9.86
N ALA A 241 -9.78 -1.86 9.57
CA ALA A 241 -9.56 -3.19 10.12
C ALA A 241 -9.44 -3.19 11.64
N LEU A 242 -8.78 -2.18 12.21
CA LEU A 242 -8.57 -2.04 13.65
C LEU A 242 -9.63 -1.17 14.34
N ARG A 243 -10.65 -0.68 13.64
CA ARG A 243 -11.57 0.36 14.12
C ARG A 243 -12.17 0.05 15.49
N LYS A 244 -12.60 -1.20 15.70
CA LYS A 244 -13.18 -1.62 16.98
C LYS A 244 -12.13 -1.64 18.08
N ASP A 245 -10.96 -2.23 17.81
CA ASP A 245 -9.88 -2.31 18.78
C ASP A 245 -9.35 -0.92 19.18
N LEU A 246 -9.31 0.03 18.23
CA LEU A 246 -8.82 1.38 18.46
C LEU A 246 -9.83 2.28 19.18
N TYR A 247 -11.12 2.19 18.82
CA TYR A 247 -12.10 3.21 19.19
C TYR A 247 -13.30 2.70 19.98
N GLN A 248 -13.57 1.39 20.01
CA GLN A 248 -14.74 0.87 20.73
C GLN A 248 -14.52 0.99 22.24
N SER A 249 -15.45 1.64 22.92
CA SER A 249 -15.53 1.68 24.37
C SER A 249 -16.99 1.73 24.82
N PRO A 250 -17.30 1.55 26.12
CA PRO A 250 -18.67 1.74 26.61
C PRO A 250 -19.24 3.12 26.31
N GLN A 251 -18.40 4.16 26.31
CA GLN A 251 -18.77 5.54 25.96
C GLN A 251 -18.79 5.78 24.43
N ASN A 252 -18.16 4.90 23.66
CA ASN A 252 -18.07 4.97 22.20
C ASN A 252 -18.50 3.65 21.52
N PRO A 253 -19.77 3.23 21.67
CA PRO A 253 -20.23 1.96 21.11
C PRO A 253 -20.22 1.93 19.58
N LYS A 254 -20.14 3.09 18.94
CA LYS A 254 -20.06 3.25 17.48
C LYS A 254 -18.62 3.34 16.97
N SER A 255 -17.61 3.23 17.84
CA SER A 255 -16.19 3.28 17.44
C SER A 255 -15.87 4.49 16.57
N LYS A 256 -16.31 5.68 17.00
CA LYS A 256 -16.02 6.95 16.33
C LYS A 256 -14.60 7.44 16.68
N PRO A 257 -13.77 7.82 15.71
CA PRO A 257 -12.41 8.30 15.97
C PRO A 257 -12.38 9.64 16.71
N GLY A 258 -11.44 9.82 17.64
CA GLY A 258 -11.12 11.13 18.24
C GLY A 258 -12.00 11.58 19.40
N GLU A 259 -13.11 10.89 19.70
CA GLU A 259 -14.05 11.32 20.75
C GLU A 259 -13.67 10.83 22.16
N TYR A 260 -13.04 9.65 22.30
CA TYR A 260 -12.84 8.99 23.60
C TYR A 260 -11.54 8.19 23.71
N GLY A 261 -11.15 7.86 24.95
CA GLY A 261 -10.04 6.95 25.25
C GLY A 261 -8.69 7.44 24.73
N GLN A 262 -7.82 6.51 24.31
CA GLN A 262 -6.50 6.86 23.76
C GLN A 262 -6.61 7.71 22.48
N SER A 263 -7.67 7.54 21.70
CA SER A 263 -7.91 8.32 20.47
C SER A 263 -8.21 9.80 20.71
N ALA A 264 -8.56 10.22 21.94
CA ALA A 264 -8.74 11.63 22.27
C ALA A 264 -7.40 12.37 22.49
N SER A 265 -6.29 11.65 22.68
CA SER A 265 -4.98 12.24 23.00
C SER A 265 -4.27 12.90 21.82
N LYS A 266 -4.64 12.51 20.59
CA LYS A 266 -4.08 13.02 19.33
C LYS A 266 -5.09 12.76 18.23
N THR A 267 -5.08 13.52 17.14
CA THR A 267 -5.98 13.27 16.00
C THR A 267 -5.35 12.29 15.00
N ALA A 268 -6.18 11.59 14.22
CA ALA A 268 -5.69 10.79 13.10
C ALA A 268 -4.95 11.66 12.07
N GLN A 269 -5.43 12.89 11.81
CA GLN A 269 -4.73 13.85 10.95
C GLN A 269 -3.31 14.14 11.44
N ALA A 270 -3.09 14.31 12.75
CA ALA A 270 -1.74 14.57 13.29
C ALA A 270 -0.78 13.40 13.02
N VAL A 271 -1.28 12.15 13.05
CA VAL A 271 -0.49 10.97 12.67
C VAL A 271 -0.12 10.98 11.19
N VAL A 272 -1.06 11.37 10.32
CA VAL A 272 -0.82 11.51 8.88
C VAL A 272 0.18 12.63 8.58
N ASN A 273 0.02 13.80 9.17
CA ASN A 273 0.93 14.94 8.98
C ASN A 273 2.36 14.57 9.39
N LYS A 274 2.52 13.94 10.56
CA LYS A 274 3.83 13.46 11.03
C LYS A 274 4.48 12.46 10.06
N ARG A 275 3.68 11.69 9.31
CA ARG A 275 4.19 10.79 8.27
C ARG A 275 4.68 11.55 7.05
N MET A 276 3.98 12.59 6.61
CA MET A 276 4.40 13.45 5.49
C MET A 276 5.68 14.23 5.81
N GLU A 277 5.82 14.67 7.06
CA GLU A 277 7.00 15.41 7.53
C GLU A 277 8.25 14.53 7.69
N ARG A 278 8.08 13.19 7.71
CA ARG A 278 9.18 12.27 7.94
C ARG A 278 10.01 12.10 6.66
N PRO A 279 11.35 12.25 6.73
CA PRO A 279 12.22 11.87 5.63
C PRO A 279 11.98 10.41 5.24
N THR A 280 11.63 10.20 3.97
CA THR A 280 11.46 8.88 3.37
C THR A 280 12.63 8.66 2.43
N PRO A 281 13.31 7.50 2.47
CA PRO A 281 14.39 7.23 1.53
C PRO A 281 13.87 7.30 0.09
N ALA A 282 14.74 7.75 -0.81
CA ALA A 282 14.44 7.72 -2.24
C ALA A 282 14.09 6.29 -2.69
N PRO A 283 13.25 6.12 -3.72
CA PRO A 283 13.01 4.81 -4.31
C PRO A 283 14.34 4.12 -4.70
N PRO A 284 14.46 2.79 -4.54
CA PRO A 284 15.70 2.07 -4.83
C PRO A 284 15.99 1.94 -6.33
N ILE A 285 15.07 2.39 -7.18
CA ILE A 285 15.15 2.32 -8.65
C ILE A 285 14.80 3.67 -9.29
N GLY A 286 15.24 3.85 -10.52
CA GLY A 286 14.96 5.04 -11.33
C GLY A 286 15.78 6.27 -10.93
N THR A 287 15.35 7.43 -11.44
CA THR A 287 16.04 8.72 -11.23
C THR A 287 15.07 9.80 -10.77
N GLU A 288 15.49 10.72 -9.90
CA GLU A 288 14.61 11.80 -9.43
C GLU A 288 14.31 12.84 -10.52
N GLY A 289 15.22 12.99 -11.49
CA GLY A 289 15.09 13.90 -12.63
C GLY A 289 14.83 13.16 -13.94
N TYR A 290 14.00 13.75 -14.79
CA TYR A 290 13.83 13.33 -16.17
C TYR A 290 13.36 14.48 -17.06
N CYS A 291 14.12 14.75 -18.12
CA CYS A 291 13.82 15.79 -19.08
C CYS A 291 12.93 15.24 -20.20
N LEU A 292 11.68 15.70 -20.24
CA LEU A 292 10.73 15.31 -21.28
C LEU A 292 11.15 15.73 -22.69
N ARG A 293 11.98 16.77 -22.81
CA ARG A 293 12.45 17.35 -24.09
C ARG A 293 13.52 16.47 -24.75
N CYS A 294 14.61 16.22 -24.04
CA CYS A 294 15.78 15.50 -24.58
C CYS A 294 15.92 14.06 -24.08
N LYS A 295 14.98 13.60 -23.25
CA LYS A 295 14.94 12.25 -22.65
C LYS A 295 16.13 11.93 -21.72
N SER A 296 16.85 12.95 -21.25
CA SER A 296 17.93 12.79 -20.27
C SER A 296 17.39 12.59 -18.86
N ASP A 297 18.07 11.75 -18.10
CA ASP A 297 17.89 11.51 -16.66
C ASP A 297 18.74 12.44 -15.77
N ARG A 298 19.56 13.32 -16.38
CA ARG A 298 20.52 14.18 -15.66
C ARG A 298 19.96 15.51 -15.20
N HIS A 299 18.79 15.91 -15.71
CA HIS A 299 18.20 17.22 -15.47
C HIS A 299 16.69 17.20 -15.70
N CYS A 300 16.00 18.20 -15.15
CA CYS A 300 14.56 18.40 -15.34
C CYS A 300 14.28 19.23 -16.61
N PHE A 301 13.02 19.22 -17.09
CA PHE A 301 12.64 20.01 -18.29
C PHE A 301 13.01 21.50 -18.19
N ALA A 302 12.90 22.09 -16.99
CA ALA A 302 13.23 23.50 -16.73
C ALA A 302 14.72 23.83 -16.92
N GLU A 303 15.60 22.82 -16.79
CA GLU A 303 17.06 22.95 -16.89
C GLU A 303 17.56 22.59 -18.30
N CYS A 304 16.68 22.08 -19.18
CA CYS A 304 17.09 21.63 -20.50
C CYS A 304 17.42 22.82 -21.40
N PRO A 305 18.62 22.85 -22.02
CA PRO A 305 18.96 23.89 -22.98
C PRO A 305 17.94 23.90 -24.14
N LEU A 306 17.64 25.10 -24.64
CA LEU A 306 16.71 25.30 -25.77
C LEU A 306 17.34 24.90 -27.11
N TYR A 307 18.67 24.97 -27.20
CA TYR A 307 19.45 24.68 -28.40
C TYR A 307 20.55 23.70 -28.03
N PHE A 308 20.64 22.58 -28.76
CA PHE A 308 21.81 21.71 -28.75
C PHE A 308 22.73 22.24 -29.86
N GLU A 309 23.95 22.65 -29.50
CA GLU A 309 25.01 22.91 -30.48
C GLU A 309 25.44 21.62 -31.19
#